data_AF-D9XEY1-F1
#
_entry.id   AF-D9XEY1-F1
#
_cell.length_a   1.000
_cell.length_b   1.000
_cell.length_c   1.000
_cell.angle_alpha   90.00
_cell.angle_beta   90.00
_cell.angle_gamma   90.00
#
_symmetry.space_group_name_H-M   'P 1'
#
loop_
_entity.id
_entity.type
_entity.pdbx_description
1 polymer ?
#
loop_
_entity_poly.entity_id
_entity_poly.type
_entity_poly.pdbx_seq_one_letter_code
_entity_poly.pdbx_strand_id
1 'polypeptide(L)'
;MQLAEALAEYGHARVRSELGYAGEDPDEMQGMFELRYRGARFSLGYGACPNLEDRAKIADLLQPERIGVHLSEEFQLHPEQSTDAIVIHHPEARYFNAGARA
;
A
#
# COMPACT_ATOMS: atom_id res chain seq x y z
N MET A 1 -11.21 -8.97 -5.66
CA MET A 1 -10.52 -7.67 -5.71
C MET A 1 -11.04 -6.71 -4.64
N GLN A 2 -12.35 -6.45 -4.57
CA GLN A 2 -12.89 -5.39 -3.68
C GLN A 2 -12.58 -5.56 -2.19
N LEU A 3 -12.62 -6.79 -1.64
CA LEU A 3 -12.35 -7.00 -0.23
C LEU A 3 -10.87 -6.79 0.14
N ALA A 4 -9.94 -7.18 -0.74
CA ALA A 4 -8.51 -6.98 -0.51
C ALA A 4 -8.16 -5.49 -0.46
N GLU A 5 -8.71 -4.68 -1.37
CA GLU A 5 -8.54 -3.23 -1.35
C GLU A 5 -9.22 -2.58 -0.14
N ALA A 6 -10.42 -3.02 0.24
CA ALA A 6 -11.09 -2.52 1.43
C ALA A 6 -10.28 -2.82 2.70
N LEU A 7 -9.67 -4.01 2.80
CA LEU A 7 -8.80 -4.37 3.92
C LEU A 7 -7.51 -3.56 3.91
N ALA A 8 -6.94 -3.27 2.74
CA ALA A 8 -5.76 -2.43 2.61
C ALA A 8 -6.04 -0.99 3.06
N GLU A 9 -7.18 -0.41 2.67
CA GLU A 9 -7.61 0.91 3.15
C GLU A 9 -7.90 0.92 4.64
N TYR A 10 -8.55 -0.11 5.17
CA TYR A 10 -8.74 -0.26 6.61
C TYR A 10 -7.40 -0.33 7.36
N GLY A 11 -6.45 -1.13 6.87
CA GLY A 11 -5.11 -1.23 7.43
C GLY A 11 -4.37 0.10 7.40
N HIS A 12 -4.47 0.85 6.31
CA HIS A 12 -3.86 2.17 6.19
C HIS A 12 -4.48 3.19 7.15
N ALA A 13 -5.82 3.23 7.26
CA ALA A 13 -6.52 4.08 8.22
C ALA A 13 -6.15 3.74 9.66
N ARG A 14 -6.01 2.44 9.97
CA ARG A 14 -5.54 1.98 11.28
C ARG A 14 -4.13 2.46 11.59
N VAL A 15 -3.19 2.35 10.65
CA VAL A 15 -1.82 2.87 10.83
C VAL A 15 -1.84 4.37 11.13
N ARG A 16 -2.61 5.17 10.38
CA ARG A 16 -2.73 6.61 10.66
C ARG A 16 -3.31 6.89 12.04
N SER A 17 -4.33 6.13 12.45
CA SER A 17 -4.94 6.25 13.77
C SER A 17 -3.96 5.90 14.90
N GLU A 18 -3.25 4.78 14.79
CA GLU A 18 -2.27 4.35 15.80
C GLU A 18 -1.06 5.29 15.91
N LEU A 19 -0.72 6.00 14.83
CA LEU A 19 0.30 7.05 14.82
C LEU A 19 -0.22 8.42 15.31
N GLY A 20 -1.51 8.54 15.64
CA GLY A 20 -2.11 9.77 16.16
C GLY A 20 -2.55 10.77 15.09
N TYR A 21 -2.66 10.36 13.83
CA TYR A 21 -3.05 11.22 12.69
C TYR A 21 -4.52 11.08 12.28
N ALA A 22 -5.33 10.32 13.01
CA ALA A 22 -6.76 10.17 12.71
C ALA A 22 -7.51 11.51 12.65
N GLY A 23 -7.09 12.52 13.42
CA GLY A 23 -7.68 13.86 13.38
C GLY A 23 -7.37 14.67 12.12
N GLU A 24 -6.51 14.16 11.23
CA GLU A 24 -6.21 14.74 9.91
C GLU A 24 -6.99 14.05 8.78
N ASP A 25 -7.75 12.98 9.07
CA ASP A 25 -8.58 12.30 8.07
C ASP A 25 -9.81 13.17 7.70
N PRO A 26 -10.27 13.13 6.45
CA PRO A 26 -11.45 13.89 6.02
C PRO A 26 -12.74 13.37 6.66
N ASP A 27 -13.64 14.29 7.03
CA ASP A 27 -14.95 13.97 7.63
C ASP A 27 -15.88 13.19 6.68
N GLU A 28 -15.71 13.38 5.37
CA GLU A 28 -16.53 12.76 4.34
C GLU A 28 -15.76 11.69 3.55
N MET A 29 -16.46 10.61 3.20
CA MET A 29 -15.90 9.50 2.42
C MET A 29 -15.34 9.95 1.06
N GLN A 30 -15.89 10.99 0.45
CA GLN A 30 -15.36 11.55 -0.80
C GLN A 30 -13.90 12.02 -0.65
N GLY A 31 -13.55 12.60 0.50
CA GLY A 31 -12.18 13.00 0.78
C GLY A 31 -11.22 11.82 0.89
N MET A 32 -11.71 10.65 1.35
CA MET A 32 -10.93 9.41 1.39
C MET A 32 -10.62 8.92 -0.03
N PHE A 33 -11.61 8.92 -0.92
CA PHE A 33 -11.41 8.53 -2.33
C PHE A 33 -10.47 9.47 -3.09
N GLU A 34 -10.47 10.75 -2.72
CA GLU A 34 -9.56 11.75 -3.26
C GLU A 34 -8.19 11.78 -2.56
N LEU A 35 -7.93 10.82 -1.67
CA LEU A 35 -6.65 10.65 -0.98
C LEU A 35 -6.23 11.89 -0.17
N ARG A 36 -7.19 12.61 0.42
CA ARG A 36 -6.96 13.85 1.19
C ARG A 36 -6.42 13.60 2.60
N TYR A 37 -6.21 12.35 3.00
CA TYR A 37 -5.59 11.98 4.26
C TYR A 37 -4.06 12.14 4.21
N ARG A 38 -3.41 12.18 5.37
CA ARG A 38 -1.95 12.25 5.49
C ARG A 38 -1.27 10.95 5.03
N GLY A 39 -0.15 11.10 4.31
CA GLY A 39 0.70 9.98 3.90
C GLY A 39 0.23 9.30 2.61
N ALA A 40 0.89 8.20 2.26
CA ALA A 40 0.56 7.39 1.09
C ALA A 40 0.98 5.93 1.28
N ARG A 41 0.34 5.00 0.53
CA ARG A 41 0.71 3.58 0.48
C ARG A 41 1.15 3.20 -0.92
N PHE A 42 2.39 2.74 -1.08
CA PHE A 42 2.98 2.45 -2.39
C PHE A 42 3.10 0.95 -2.61
N SER A 43 2.40 0.43 -3.62
CA SER A 43 2.48 -0.97 -4.02
C SER A 43 3.52 -1.18 -5.11
N LEU A 44 4.15 -2.35 -5.10
CA LEU A 44 5.18 -2.72 -6.07
C LEU A 44 4.54 -3.05 -7.42
N GLY A 45 5.20 -2.66 -8.51
CA GLY A 45 4.68 -2.73 -9.89
C GLY A 45 3.91 -1.49 -10.34
N TYR A 46 3.72 -0.48 -9.47
CA TYR A 46 3.05 0.78 -9.80
C TYR A 46 4.05 1.92 -10.06
N GLY A 47 3.56 3.06 -10.54
CA GLY A 47 4.38 4.20 -10.98
C GLY A 47 5.52 4.60 -10.05
N ALA A 48 5.27 4.67 -8.73
CA ALA A 48 6.27 5.07 -7.74
C ALA A 48 7.27 3.94 -7.40
N CYS A 49 6.88 2.69 -7.62
CA CYS A 49 7.67 1.48 -7.34
C CYS A 49 7.59 0.51 -8.53
N PRO A 50 8.17 0.85 -9.69
CA PRO A 50 7.88 0.14 -10.94
C PRO A 50 8.50 -1.26 -11.02
N ASN A 51 9.56 -1.52 -10.24
CA ASN A 51 10.25 -2.80 -10.24
C ASN A 51 9.47 -3.81 -9.39
N LEU A 52 8.77 -4.74 -10.06
CA LEU A 52 7.97 -5.76 -9.37
C LEU A 52 8.84 -6.71 -8.52
N GLU A 53 10.06 -7.02 -8.97
CA GLU A 53 10.99 -7.94 -8.30
C GLU A 53 11.38 -7.48 -6.89
N ASP A 54 11.31 -6.17 -6.61
CA ASP A 54 11.57 -5.62 -5.27
C ASP A 54 10.57 -6.14 -4.23
N ARG A 55 9.43 -6.69 -4.65
CA ARG A 55 8.47 -7.39 -3.79
C ARG A 55 9.11 -8.56 -3.03
N ALA A 56 10.13 -9.22 -3.58
CA ALA A 56 10.84 -10.29 -2.87
C ALA A 56 11.45 -9.79 -1.55
N LYS A 57 11.95 -8.55 -1.51
CA LYS A 57 12.51 -7.92 -0.30
C LYS A 57 11.42 -7.67 0.74
N ILE A 58 10.23 -7.25 0.30
CA ILE A 58 9.08 -7.02 1.18
C ILE A 58 8.55 -8.34 1.73
N ALA A 59 8.48 -9.39 0.90
CA ALA A 59 8.07 -10.72 1.32
C ALA A 59 9.04 -11.30 2.38
N ASP A 60 10.35 -11.13 2.20
CA ASP A 60 11.36 -11.56 3.19
C ASP A 60 11.16 -10.88 4.55
N LEU A 61 10.86 -9.58 4.56
CA LEU A 61 10.61 -8.81 5.78
C LEU A 61 9.29 -9.17 6.48
N LEU A 62 8.22 -9.38 5.70
CA LEU A 62 6.86 -9.55 6.24
C LEU A 62 6.48 -11.01 6.50
N GLN A 63 7.15 -11.95 5.81
CA GLN A 63 6.89 -13.38 5.85
C GLN A 63 5.41 -13.71 5.60
N PRO A 64 4.85 -13.34 4.43
CA PRO A 64 3.41 -13.41 4.14
C PRO A 64 2.82 -14.82 4.25
N GLU A 65 3.65 -15.86 4.22
CA GLU A 65 3.24 -17.26 4.37
C GLU A 65 2.58 -17.50 5.74
N ARG A 66 2.89 -16.68 6.74
CA ARG A 66 2.26 -16.72 8.06
C ARG A 66 0.73 -16.47 8.03
N ILE A 67 0.24 -15.86 6.97
CA ILE A 67 -1.20 -15.65 6.70
C ILE A 67 -1.67 -16.43 5.46
N GLY A 68 -0.87 -17.39 4.96
CA GLY A 68 -1.20 -18.20 3.80
C GLY A 68 -1.09 -17.47 2.45
N VAL A 69 -0.35 -16.36 2.41
CA VAL A 69 -0.02 -15.65 1.16
C VAL A 69 1.37 -16.05 0.71
N HIS A 70 1.54 -16.36 -0.57
CA HIS A 70 2.80 -16.83 -1.17
C HIS A 70 3.22 -15.93 -2.33
N LEU A 71 4.52 -15.80 -2.57
CA LEU A 71 5.07 -15.11 -3.73
C LEU A 71 5.41 -16.13 -4.83
N SER A 72 4.92 -15.90 -6.06
CA SER A 72 5.25 -16.74 -7.22
C SER A 72 6.67 -16.45 -7.75
N GLU A 73 7.12 -17.29 -8.69
CA GLU A 73 8.39 -17.07 -9.42
C GLU A 73 8.37 -15.75 -10.21
N GLU A 74 7.21 -15.30 -10.66
CA GLU A 74 6.98 -14.02 -11.35
C GLU A 74 6.65 -12.87 -10.39
N PHE A 75 6.90 -13.03 -9.09
CA PHE A 75 6.68 -12.02 -8.05
C PHE A 75 5.22 -11.56 -7.90
N GLN A 76 4.27 -12.45 -8.22
CA GLN A 76 2.84 -12.22 -7.96
C GLN A 76 2.45 -12.78 -6.59
N LEU A 77 1.50 -12.14 -5.92
CA LEU A 77 0.96 -12.64 -4.65
C LEU A 77 -0.13 -13.69 -4.93
N HIS A 78 -0.09 -14.81 -4.21
CA HIS A 78 -1.10 -15.86 -4.25
C HIS A 78 -1.69 -16.09 -2.86
N PRO A 79 -3.04 -16.04 -2.71
CA PRO A 79 -4.04 -15.81 -3.75
C PRO A 79 -3.94 -14.41 -4.38
N GLU A 80 -4.34 -14.29 -5.65
CA GLU A 80 -4.25 -13.03 -6.43
C GLU A 80 -5.02 -11.86 -5.81
N GLN A 81 -6.01 -12.16 -4.96
CA GLN A 81 -6.72 -11.17 -4.16
C GLN A 81 -5.93 -10.81 -2.89
N SER A 82 -4.65 -10.52 -3.05
CA SER A 82 -3.74 -10.05 -2.00
C SER A 82 -3.09 -8.76 -2.46
N THR A 83 -2.63 -7.96 -1.52
CA THR A 83 -1.92 -6.72 -1.81
C THR A 83 -0.85 -6.48 -0.77
N ASP A 84 0.21 -5.80 -1.19
CA ASP A 84 1.26 -5.28 -0.34
C ASP A 84 1.46 -3.79 -0.62
N ALA A 85 1.97 -3.09 0.38
CA ALA A 85 2.35 -1.70 0.22
C ALA A 85 3.40 -1.29 1.24
N ILE A 86 4.23 -0.34 0.83
CA ILE A 86 5.05 0.46 1.73
C ILE A 86 4.19 1.64 2.20
N VAL A 87 3.94 1.75 3.51
CA VAL A 87 3.17 2.86 4.09
C VAL A 87 4.13 3.96 4.53
N ILE A 88 3.95 5.16 3.98
CA ILE A 88 4.75 6.35 4.30
C ILE A 88 3.85 7.39 4.95
N HIS A 89 4.16 7.76 6.20
CA HIS A 89 3.36 8.69 7.01
C HIS A 89 3.75 10.17 6.86
N HIS A 90 4.73 10.50 6.01
CA HIS A 90 5.16 11.89 5.81
C HIS A 90 4.03 12.72 5.19
N PRO A 91 3.74 13.95 5.67
CA PRO A 91 2.61 14.75 5.18
C PRO A 91 2.71 15.14 3.71
N GLU A 92 3.91 15.15 3.14
CA GLU A 92 4.16 15.42 1.72
C GLU A 92 4.24 14.16 0.84
N ALA A 93 4.05 12.96 1.41
CA ALA A 93 4.07 11.75 0.60
C ALA A 93 2.89 11.77 -0.40
N ARG A 94 3.19 11.67 -1.70
CA ARG A 94 2.22 11.67 -2.79
C ARG A 94 2.58 10.59 -3.80
N TYR A 95 1.58 10.09 -4.53
CA TYR A 95 1.84 9.22 -5.67
C TYR A 95 2.58 9.99 -6.77
N PHE A 96 3.62 9.36 -7.33
CA PHE A 96 4.42 9.90 -8.42
C PHE A 96 4.83 8.76 -9.37
N ASN A 97 5.33 9.11 -10.55
CA ASN A 97 5.85 8.15 -11.51
C ASN A 97 7.38 8.22 -11.53
N ALA A 98 8.04 7.19 -11.00
CA ALA A 98 9.49 7.03 -11.06
C ALA A 98 9.97 6.53 -12.44
N GLY A 99 9.07 5.92 -13.23
CA GLY A 99 9.37 5.31 -14.52
C GLY A 99 9.47 6.27 -15.72
N ALA A 100 9.12 7.54 -15.55
CA ALA A 100 9.41 8.55 -16.57
C ALA A 100 10.91 8.89 -16.49
N ARG A 101 11.74 8.15 -17.24
CA ARG A 101 13.06 8.66 -17.60
C ARG A 101 12.85 10.01 -18.29
N ALA A 102 13.49 11.05 -17.75
CA ALA A 102 13.77 12.27 -18.51
C ALA A 102 14.69 11.95 -19.70
#